data_AF-Q7CTG3-F1
#
_entry.id   AF-Q7CTG3-F1
#
_cell.length_a   1.000
_cell.length_b   1.000
_cell.length_c   1.000
_cell.angle_alpha   90.00
_cell.angle_beta   90.00
_cell.angle_gamma   90.00
#
_symmetry.space_group_name_H-M   'P 1'
#
loop_
_entity.id
_entity.type
_entity.pdbx_description
1 polymer ?
#
loop_
_entity_poly.entity_id
_entity_poly.type
_entity_poly.pdbx_seq_one_letter_code
_entity_poly.pdbx_strand_id
1 'polypeptide(L)'
;MNNVVNFASYANLRNERRAQVGFAVADVVAFEPPRRTDRELELAMLLRITAELLRAKAMNDPDEIYEARDDLEVMVLHTEFPDIRHRALEALKAAEG
;
A
#
# COMPACT_ATOMS: atom_id res chain seq x y z
N MET A 1 -41.07 15.38 2.97
CA MET A 1 -40.13 15.44 1.84
C MET A 1 -39.00 14.45 2.13
N ASN A 2 -38.97 13.30 1.46
CA ASN A 2 -37.91 12.30 1.60
C ASN A 2 -37.24 12.14 0.22
N ASN A 3 -36.04 12.69 0.06
CA ASN A 3 -35.21 12.48 -1.12
C ASN A 3 -34.45 11.16 -0.96
N VAL A 4 -35.01 10.08 -1.51
CA VAL A 4 -34.31 8.81 -1.66
C VAL A 4 -33.48 8.89 -2.94
N VAL A 5 -32.16 9.04 -2.80
CA VAL A 5 -31.22 8.98 -3.92
C VAL A 5 -31.18 7.53 -4.42
N ASN A 6 -31.71 7.30 -5.62
CA ASN A 6 -31.70 5.99 -6.26
C ASN A 6 -30.32 5.73 -6.89
N PHE A 7 -29.50 4.91 -6.22
CA PHE A 7 -28.16 4.52 -6.65
C PHE A 7 -28.12 3.76 -8.00
N ALA A 8 -29.26 3.25 -8.50
CA ALA A 8 -29.32 2.59 -9.80
C ALA A 8 -29.03 3.55 -10.97
N SER A 9 -29.28 4.85 -10.82
CA SER A 9 -29.03 5.85 -11.88
C SER A 9 -27.54 6.18 -12.06
N TYR A 10 -26.68 5.93 -11.07
CA TYR A 10 -25.24 6.18 -11.18
C TYR A 10 -24.50 5.09 -11.98
N ALA A 11 -25.01 3.86 -12.01
CA ALA A 11 -24.38 2.76 -12.72
C ALA A 11 -24.50 2.92 -14.25
N ASN A 12 -25.64 3.39 -14.73
CA ASN A 12 -25.90 3.54 -16.18
C ASN A 12 -25.10 4.71 -16.81
N LEU A 13 -24.88 5.80 -16.07
CA LEU A 13 -24.07 6.95 -16.52
C LEU A 13 -22.58 6.62 -16.68
N ARG A 14 -22.08 5.57 -16.00
CA ARG A 14 -20.69 5.11 -16.13
C ARG A 14 -20.45 4.28 -17.39
N ASN A 15 -21.47 3.59 -17.90
CA ASN A 15 -21.32 2.77 -19.10
C ASN A 15 -21.22 3.63 -20.37
N GLU A 16 -21.96 4.73 -20.46
CA GLU A 16 -21.92 5.59 -21.66
C GLU A 16 -20.60 6.35 -21.81
N ARG A 17 -19.95 6.76 -20.70
CA ARG A 17 -18.61 7.38 -20.78
C ARG A 17 -17.51 6.40 -21.17
N ARG A 18 -17.68 5.09 -20.90
CA ARG A 18 -16.67 4.07 -21.24
C ARG A 18 -16.56 3.84 -22.74
N ALA A 19 -17.61 4.10 -23.50
CA ALA A 19 -17.62 3.93 -24.95
C ALA A 19 -16.90 5.07 -25.72
N GLN A 20 -16.76 6.26 -25.13
CA GLN A 20 -16.13 7.42 -25.80
C GLN A 20 -14.63 7.58 -25.51
N VAL A 21 -14.06 6.85 -24.54
CA VAL A 21 -12.63 6.97 -24.16
C VAL A 21 -11.77 5.89 -24.81
N GLY A 22 -12.31 5.14 -25.78
CA GLY A 22 -11.62 4.01 -26.43
C GLY A 22 -10.50 4.38 -27.42
N PHE A 23 -10.19 5.66 -27.66
CA PHE A 23 -9.30 6.06 -28.76
C PHE A 23 -8.12 6.98 -28.40
N ALA A 24 -7.89 7.31 -27.13
CA ALA A 24 -6.77 8.19 -26.79
C ALA A 24 -6.27 7.98 -25.36
N VAL A 25 -5.53 6.90 -25.08
CA VAL A 25 -4.24 6.93 -24.37
C VAL A 25 -3.54 5.59 -24.59
N ALA A 26 -2.70 5.48 -25.61
CA ALA A 26 -1.98 4.25 -25.96
C ALA A 26 -0.60 4.12 -25.27
N ASP A 27 -0.40 4.79 -24.14
CA ASP A 27 0.87 4.71 -23.39
C ASP A 27 0.69 4.92 -21.88
N VAL A 28 -0.44 4.44 -21.33
CA VAL A 28 -0.60 4.30 -19.88
C VAL A 28 0.00 2.96 -19.53
N VAL A 29 1.16 2.98 -18.85
CA VAL A 29 1.70 1.85 -18.11
C VAL A 29 0.52 1.10 -17.50
N ALA A 30 0.31 -0.14 -17.92
CA ALA A 30 -0.83 -0.94 -17.47
C ALA A 30 -0.73 -1.11 -15.96
N PHE A 31 -1.31 -0.18 -15.20
CA PHE A 31 -1.45 -0.27 -13.76
C PHE A 31 -2.53 -1.32 -13.51
N GLU A 32 -2.11 -2.58 -13.49
CA GLU A 32 -2.95 -3.65 -13.00
C GLU A 32 -3.24 -3.33 -11.52
N PRO A 33 -4.51 -3.18 -11.11
CA PRO A 33 -4.80 -2.87 -9.73
C PRO A 33 -4.25 -3.99 -8.85
N PRO A 34 -3.55 -3.68 -7.75
CA PRO A 34 -2.90 -4.67 -6.93
C PRO A 34 -3.91 -5.72 -6.47
N ARG A 35 -3.56 -7.00 -6.60
CA ARG A 35 -4.45 -8.08 -6.20
C ARG A 35 -4.50 -8.13 -4.68
N ARG A 36 -5.62 -8.60 -4.14
CA ARG A 36 -5.79 -8.76 -2.68
C ARG A 36 -4.67 -9.59 -2.04
N THR A 37 -4.16 -10.57 -2.77
CA THR A 37 -3.01 -11.41 -2.39
C THR A 37 -1.74 -10.60 -2.20
N ASP A 38 -1.51 -9.59 -3.05
CA ASP A 38 -0.26 -8.83 -3.06
C ASP A 38 -0.19 -7.92 -1.83
N ARG A 39 -1.35 -7.34 -1.45
CA ARG A 39 -1.48 -6.59 -0.19
C ARG A 39 -1.23 -7.45 1.03
N GLU A 40 -1.77 -8.67 1.03
CA GLU A 40 -1.60 -9.62 2.15
C GLU A 40 -0.14 -10.05 2.30
N LEU A 41 0.57 -10.25 1.18
CA LEU A 41 2.01 -10.52 1.15
C LEU A 41 2.84 -9.34 1.69
N GLU A 42 2.59 -8.12 1.22
CA GLU A 42 3.30 -6.94 1.71
C GLU A 42 3.04 -6.68 3.21
N LEU A 43 1.82 -6.94 3.68
CA LEU A 43 1.51 -6.85 5.10
C LEU A 43 2.28 -7.91 5.92
N ALA A 44 2.40 -9.14 5.40
CA ALA A 44 3.18 -10.18 6.06
C ALA A 44 4.68 -9.80 6.10
N MET A 45 5.21 -9.20 5.03
CA MET A 45 6.57 -8.69 5.01
C MET A 45 6.77 -7.58 6.06
N LEU A 46 5.85 -6.63 6.17
CA LEU A 46 5.90 -5.58 7.19
C LEU A 46 5.96 -6.17 8.61
N LEU A 47 5.09 -7.15 8.90
CA LEU A 47 5.07 -7.84 10.19
C LEU A 47 6.37 -8.60 10.48
N ARG A 48 6.98 -9.19 9.45
CA ARG A 48 8.28 -9.87 9.57
C ARG A 48 9.39 -8.87 9.92
N ILE A 49 9.54 -7.80 9.13
CA ILE A 49 10.61 -6.81 9.31
C ILE A 49 10.49 -6.12 10.67
N THR A 50 9.26 -5.79 11.09
CA THR A 50 9.03 -5.18 12.41
C THR A 50 9.37 -6.13 13.57
N ALA A 51 9.14 -7.44 13.41
CA ALA A 51 9.56 -8.43 14.40
C ALA A 51 11.09 -8.60 14.44
N GLU A 52 11.76 -8.56 13.28
CA GLU A 52 13.23 -8.57 13.16
C GLU A 52 13.84 -7.36 13.86
N LEU A 53 13.32 -6.16 13.61
CA LEU A 53 13.74 -4.93 14.29
C LEU A 53 13.61 -5.02 15.81
N LEU A 54 12.47 -5.51 16.32
CA LEU A 54 12.26 -5.69 17.76
C LEU A 54 13.25 -6.69 18.37
N ARG A 55 13.53 -7.77 17.64
CA ARG A 55 14.51 -8.78 18.06
C ARG A 55 15.92 -8.18 18.07
N ALA A 56 16.31 -7.46 17.03
CA ALA A 56 17.62 -6.81 16.92
C ALA A 56 17.82 -5.79 18.04
N LYS A 57 16.81 -4.96 18.33
CA LYS A 57 16.79 -4.06 19.50
C LYS A 57 16.96 -4.82 20.82
N ALA A 58 16.26 -5.94 21.00
CA ALA A 58 16.37 -6.75 22.22
C ALA A 58 17.75 -7.39 22.39
N MET A 59 18.44 -7.72 21.29
CA MET A 59 19.78 -8.28 21.30
C MET A 59 20.88 -7.20 21.33
N ASN A 60 20.51 -5.93 21.21
CA ASN A 60 21.42 -4.79 21.05
C ASN A 60 22.41 -5.00 19.90
N ASP A 61 21.89 -5.50 18.78
CA ASP A 61 22.64 -5.79 17.56
C ASP A 61 22.50 -4.62 16.58
N PRO A 62 23.49 -3.71 16.48
CA PRO A 62 23.37 -2.50 15.67
C PRO A 62 23.31 -2.77 14.16
N ASP A 63 23.93 -3.85 13.69
CA ASP A 63 23.97 -4.19 12.27
C ASP A 63 22.58 -4.68 11.82
N GLU A 64 21.98 -5.59 12.59
CA GLU A 64 20.61 -6.09 12.34
C GLU A 64 19.55 -4.98 12.52
N ILE A 65 19.76 -4.03 13.44
CA ILE A 65 18.88 -2.85 13.56
C ILE A 65 18.97 -2.00 12.29
N TYR A 66 20.17 -1.80 11.74
CA TYR A 66 20.38 -1.04 10.51
C TYR A 66 19.71 -1.73 9.31
N GLU A 67 19.92 -3.03 9.14
CA GLU A 67 19.30 -3.81 8.06
C GLU A 67 17.77 -3.76 8.12
N ALA A 68 17.18 -4.01 9.30
CA ALA A 68 15.73 -3.96 9.45
C ALA A 68 15.13 -2.56 9.20
N ARG A 69 15.90 -1.50 9.44
CA ARG A 69 15.50 -0.12 9.10
C ARG A 69 15.55 0.12 7.59
N ASP A 70 16.62 -0.30 6.91
CA ASP A 70 16.74 -0.18 5.46
C ASP A 70 15.59 -0.93 4.75
N ASP A 71 15.27 -2.14 5.20
CA ASP A 71 14.13 -2.92 4.70
C ASP A 71 12.79 -2.18 4.86
N LEU A 72 12.57 -1.48 5.98
CA LEU A 72 11.39 -0.63 6.17
C LEU A 72 11.39 0.58 5.23
N GLU A 73 12.55 1.21 4.99
CA GLU A 73 12.68 2.33 4.04
C GLU A 73 12.37 1.89 2.61
N VAL A 74 12.92 0.75 2.18
CA VAL A 74 12.61 0.12 0.89
C VAL A 74 11.11 -0.12 0.76
N MET A 75 10.47 -0.69 1.79
CA MET A 75 9.03 -0.89 1.78
C MET A 75 8.24 0.42 1.68
N VAL A 76 8.65 1.46 2.42
CA VAL A 76 8.02 2.80 2.34
C VAL A 76 8.12 3.38 0.93
N LEU A 77 9.24 3.19 0.24
CA LEU A 77 9.44 3.71 -1.10
C LEU A 77 8.60 2.96 -2.14
N HIS A 78 8.56 1.63 -2.06
CA HIS A 78 8.07 0.77 -3.14
C HIS A 78 6.66 0.21 -2.97
N THR A 79 6.11 0.17 -1.74
CA THR A 79 4.75 -0.35 -1.52
C THR A 79 3.73 0.48 -2.29
N GLU A 80 2.80 -0.18 -3.00
CA GLU A 80 1.69 0.52 -3.65
C GLU A 80 0.54 0.81 -2.66
N PHE A 81 0.60 0.28 -1.44
CA PHE A 81 -0.47 0.33 -0.46
C PHE A 81 -0.27 1.44 0.57
N PRO A 82 -1.09 2.52 0.55
CA PRO A 82 -0.88 3.68 1.43
C PRO A 82 -0.96 3.34 2.92
N ASP A 83 -1.77 2.35 3.30
CA ASP A 83 -1.92 1.93 4.68
C ASP A 83 -0.71 1.15 5.20
N ILE A 84 -0.08 0.33 4.35
CA ILE A 84 1.17 -0.37 4.67
C ILE A 84 2.31 0.64 4.74
N ARG A 85 2.38 1.59 3.79
CA ARG A 85 3.35 2.70 3.82
C ARG A 85 3.29 3.49 5.12
N HIS A 86 2.08 3.86 5.55
CA HIS A 86 1.89 4.58 6.80
C HIS A 86 2.40 3.79 8.01
N ARG A 87 2.09 2.49 8.09
CA ARG A 87 2.56 1.64 9.19
C ARG A 87 4.08 1.46 9.18
N ALA A 88 4.70 1.31 8.01
CA ALA A 88 6.15 1.23 7.89
C ALA A 88 6.84 2.53 8.34
N LEU A 89 6.27 3.69 8.00
CA LEU A 89 6.74 5.00 8.49
C LEU A 89 6.63 5.12 10.02
N GLU A 90 5.54 4.64 10.62
CA GLU A 90 5.40 4.64 12.08
C GLU A 90 6.41 3.69 12.76
N ALA A 91 6.70 2.54 12.15
CA ALA A 91 7.72 1.63 12.63
C ALA A 91 9.14 2.24 12.56
N LEU A 92 9.46 2.98 11.49
CA LEU A 92 10.73 3.70 11.36
C LEU A 92 10.89 4.77 12.45
N LYS A 93 9.85 5.58 12.71
CA LYS A 93 9.89 6.58 13.79
C LYS A 93 10.09 5.94 15.16
N ALA A 94 9.46 4.79 15.41
CA ALA A 94 9.67 4.02 16.64
C ALA A 94 11.08 3.39 16.71
N ALA A 95 11.76 3.23 15.58
CA ALA A 95 13.13 2.72 15.51
C ALA A 95 14.17 3.75 15.97
N GLU A 96 13.92 5.04 15.74
CA GLU A 96 14.84 6.16 16.05
C GLU A 96 14.94 6.50 17.54
N GLY A 97 13.96 6.07 18.35
CA GLY A 97 13.97 6.20 19.82
C GLY A 97 14.57 4.99 20.53
#